data_AF-A0AAE4FMX4-F1
#
_entry.id   AF-A0AAE4FMX4-F1
#
_cell.length_a   1.000
_cell.length_b   1.000
_cell.length_c   1.000
_cell.angle_alpha   90.00
_cell.angle_beta   90.00
_cell.angle_gamma   90.00
#
_symmetry.space_group_name_H-M   'P 1'
#
loop_
_entity.id
_entity.type
_entity.pdbx_description
1 polymer ?
#
loop_
_entity_poly.entity_id
_entity_poly.type
_entity_poly.pdbx_seq_one_letter_code
_entity_poly.pdbx_strand_id
1 'polypeptide(L)'
;MAQEFSRKFYKSKEWGNFRKIILAERGPVCQQCKKIIRESKHIQLHHKEELTPTNVTDVNITLNPDNIEVLCQECHNKLHGRWCKGQTIKKKDKGVYIVYGPPLSGKTSYVLENMNRGDIVVDMDRLYQAVTLLPRYDKPDNLKYNVLSIRNIILDNIKTRYGGFKSAWIVGGYADKYSREQLARELGAELIFIDVDKEECLYRLRYCNDYRQNKDEWISYIEKWFEKYTK
;
A
#
# COMPACT_ATOMS: atom_id res chain seq x y z
N MET A 1 7.19 8.20 -1.96
CA MET A 1 7.84 9.44 -1.45
C MET A 1 9.04 9.06 -0.60
N ALA A 2 10.04 9.93 -0.48
CA ALA A 2 11.20 9.73 0.38
C ALA A 2 10.78 9.65 1.86
N GLN A 3 11.18 8.60 2.56
CA GLN A 3 10.98 8.46 4.01
C GLN A 3 11.78 9.54 4.75
N GLU A 4 11.35 9.95 5.95
CA GLU A 4 11.86 11.12 6.67
C GLU A 4 13.39 11.14 6.81
N PHE A 5 14.01 9.98 7.07
CA PHE A 5 15.47 9.83 7.19
C PHE A 5 16.23 10.15 5.88
N SER A 6 15.63 9.86 4.73
CA SER A 6 16.24 10.04 3.40
C SER A 6 16.00 11.43 2.80
N ARG A 7 15.15 12.26 3.42
CA ARG A 7 14.75 13.57 2.90
C ARG A 7 15.94 14.52 2.73
N LYS A 8 16.91 14.50 3.66
CA LYS A 8 18.11 15.34 3.59
C LYS A 8 19.00 14.93 2.42
N PHE A 9 19.17 13.61 2.22
CA PHE A 9 19.92 13.06 1.11
C PHE A 9 19.32 13.44 -0.25
N TYR A 10 18.01 13.24 -0.46
CA TYR A 10 17.38 13.57 -1.75
C TYR A 10 17.34 15.08 -2.08
N LYS A 11 17.54 15.96 -1.09
CA LYS A 11 17.69 17.42 -1.27
C LYS A 11 19.15 17.88 -1.42
N SER A 12 20.10 16.97 -1.26
CA SER A 12 21.53 17.27 -1.30
C SER A 12 21.99 17.63 -2.73
N LYS A 13 23.08 18.39 -2.84
CA LYS A 13 23.67 18.75 -4.15
C LYS A 13 24.29 17.52 -4.81
N GLU A 14 24.81 16.63 -3.99
CA GLU A 14 25.44 15.36 -4.30
C GLU A 14 24.46 14.47 -5.07
N TRP A 15 23.26 14.26 -4.54
CA TRP A 15 22.20 13.51 -5.24
C TRP A 15 21.78 14.20 -6.54
N GLY A 16 21.65 15.53 -6.54
CA GLY A 16 21.29 16.31 -7.73
C GLY A 16 22.32 16.18 -8.86
N ASN A 17 23.61 16.19 -8.53
CA ASN A 17 24.70 16.00 -9.49
C ASN A 17 24.76 14.55 -9.98
N PHE A 18 24.69 13.59 -9.06
CA PHE A 18 24.66 12.17 -9.38
C PHE A 18 23.51 11.81 -10.32
N ARG A 19 22.31 12.34 -10.07
CA ARG A 19 21.16 12.18 -10.97
C ARG A 19 21.45 12.67 -12.39
N LYS A 20 22.13 13.80 -12.56
CA LYS A 20 22.49 14.31 -13.89
C LYS A 20 23.47 13.38 -14.60
N ILE A 21 24.47 12.85 -13.89
CA ILE A 21 25.47 11.93 -14.44
C ILE A 21 24.80 10.65 -14.94
N ILE A 22 23.98 10.00 -14.11
CA ILE A 22 23.25 8.77 -14.48
C ILE A 22 22.34 9.00 -15.68
N LEU A 23 21.64 10.15 -15.74
CA LEU A 23 20.77 10.48 -16.87
C LEU A 23 21.54 10.79 -18.15
N ALA A 24 22.72 11.40 -18.05
CA ALA A 24 23.59 11.63 -19.21
C ALA A 24 24.17 10.33 -19.76
N GLU A 25 24.53 9.39 -18.88
CA GLU A 25 25.09 8.08 -19.25
C GLU A 25 24.03 7.15 -19.86
N ARG A 26 22.87 7.00 -19.21
CA ARG A 26 21.87 5.97 -19.56
C ARG A 26 20.72 6.50 -20.42
N GLY A 27 20.59 7.82 -20.52
CA GLY A 27 19.49 8.47 -21.19
C GLY A 27 18.14 8.32 -20.47
N PRO A 28 17.09 8.98 -20.97
CA PRO A 28 15.74 8.93 -20.41
C PRO A 28 14.99 7.67 -20.86
N VAL A 29 15.59 6.49 -20.76
CA VAL A 29 14.96 5.22 -21.17
C VAL A 29 14.72 4.35 -19.94
N CYS A 30 13.50 3.85 -19.78
CA CYS A 30 13.18 2.94 -18.69
C CYS A 30 13.92 1.61 -18.89
N GLN A 31 14.73 1.19 -17.91
CA GLN A 31 15.50 -0.05 -17.99
C GLN A 31 14.64 -1.31 -17.91
N GLN A 32 13.41 -1.20 -17.40
CA GLN A 32 12.42 -2.29 -17.33
C GLN A 32 11.59 -2.41 -18.61
N CYS A 33 10.80 -1.39 -18.97
CA CYS A 33 9.90 -1.46 -20.13
C CYS A 33 10.52 -1.00 -21.46
N LYS A 34 11.78 -0.53 -21.44
CA LYS A 34 12.54 -0.03 -22.60
C LYS A 34 11.91 1.15 -23.35
N LYS A 35 10.87 1.78 -22.80
CA LYS A 35 10.24 2.98 -23.38
C LYS A 35 11.01 4.24 -23.02
N ILE A 36 11.03 5.19 -23.95
CA ILE A 36 11.56 6.54 -23.73
C ILE A 36 10.61 7.33 -22.83
N ILE A 37 11.15 7.96 -21.80
CA ILE A 37 10.44 8.80 -20.83
C ILE A 37 10.50 10.25 -21.34
N ARG A 38 9.40 10.75 -21.87
CA ARG A 38 9.35 12.07 -22.52
C ARG A 38 9.43 13.24 -21.54
N GLU A 39 8.93 13.06 -20.32
CA GLU A 39 8.87 14.10 -19.30
C GLU A 39 9.84 13.80 -18.16
N SER A 40 10.74 14.75 -17.86
CA SER A 40 11.77 14.59 -16.81
C SER A 40 11.19 14.24 -15.44
N LYS A 41 10.00 14.75 -15.11
CA LYS A 41 9.29 14.46 -13.84
C LYS A 41 8.89 12.99 -13.68
N HIS A 42 8.75 12.26 -14.78
CA HIS A 42 8.38 10.83 -14.77
C HIS A 42 9.59 9.91 -14.67
N ILE A 43 10.82 10.43 -14.68
CA ILE A 43 12.04 9.63 -14.55
C ILE A 43 12.36 9.39 -13.08
N GLN A 44 12.33 8.14 -12.66
CA GLN A 44 12.66 7.69 -11.31
C GLN A 44 14.02 7.00 -11.32
N LEU A 45 14.92 7.41 -10.43
CA LEU A 45 16.15 6.65 -10.14
C LEU A 45 15.83 5.79 -8.92
N HIS A 46 15.70 4.49 -9.14
CA HIS A 46 15.35 3.51 -8.12
C HIS A 46 16.60 2.87 -7.54
N HIS A 47 16.72 2.84 -6.22
CA HIS A 47 17.75 2.04 -5.55
C HIS A 47 17.30 0.57 -5.52
N LYS A 48 18.12 -0.34 -6.08
CA LYS A 48 17.85 -1.79 -6.09
C LYS A 48 17.93 -2.38 -4.67
N GLU A 49 18.94 -1.97 -3.92
CA GLU A 49 19.02 -2.10 -2.47
C GLU A 49 18.40 -0.87 -1.83
N GLU A 50 17.27 -1.04 -1.14
CA GLU A 50 16.52 0.06 -0.55
C GLU A 50 17.35 0.81 0.52
N LEU A 51 17.22 2.14 0.53
CA LEU A 51 17.81 2.94 1.58
C LEU A 51 17.06 2.70 2.90
N THR A 52 17.82 2.61 3.98
CA THR A 52 17.39 2.41 5.36
C THR A 52 18.03 3.50 6.24
N PRO A 53 17.53 3.73 7.46
CA PRO A 53 18.14 4.69 8.38
C PRO A 53 19.62 4.42 8.69
N THR A 54 20.06 3.17 8.54
CA THR A 54 21.43 2.74 8.84
C THR A 54 22.37 2.82 7.62
N ASN A 55 21.85 2.74 6.38
CA ASN A 55 22.68 2.78 5.17
C ASN A 55 22.64 4.13 4.40
N VAL A 56 21.74 5.06 4.76
CA VAL A 56 21.51 6.31 4.01
C VAL A 56 22.72 7.26 3.99
N THR A 57 23.74 7.02 4.82
CA THR A 57 24.99 7.78 4.85
C THR A 57 26.12 7.09 4.10
N ASP A 58 25.95 5.84 3.70
CA ASP A 58 26.96 5.09 2.95
C ASP A 58 26.91 5.48 1.46
N VAL A 59 27.99 6.10 0.99
CA VAL A 59 28.13 6.56 -0.40
C VAL A 59 28.17 5.37 -1.37
N ASN A 60 28.67 4.22 -0.94
CA ASN A 60 28.75 3.00 -1.76
C ASN A 60 27.39 2.33 -1.98
N ILE A 61 26.36 2.78 -1.27
CA ILE A 61 24.98 2.33 -1.45
C ILE A 61 24.15 3.45 -2.08
N THR A 62 24.30 4.67 -1.58
CA THR A 62 23.43 5.82 -1.94
C THR A 62 23.77 6.45 -3.29
N LEU A 63 25.05 6.52 -3.65
CA LEU A 63 25.58 7.12 -4.89
C LEU A 63 26.33 6.10 -5.75
N ASN A 64 26.00 4.83 -5.62
CA ASN A 64 26.56 3.76 -6.43
C ASN A 64 25.72 3.56 -7.70
N PRO A 65 26.29 3.77 -8.91
CA PRO A 65 25.60 3.55 -10.18
C PRO A 65 25.00 2.15 -10.32
N ASP A 66 25.68 1.11 -9.82
CA ASP A 66 25.22 -0.28 -9.95
C ASP A 66 23.99 -0.58 -9.10
N ASN A 67 23.83 0.16 -8.01
CA ASN A 67 22.66 0.11 -7.15
C ASN A 67 21.48 0.93 -7.70
N ILE A 68 21.61 1.59 -8.85
CA ILE A 68 20.58 2.46 -9.40
C ILE A 68 19.98 1.86 -10.66
N GLU A 69 18.67 1.99 -10.81
CA GLU A 69 17.95 1.70 -12.04
C GLU A 69 17.10 2.90 -12.49
N VAL A 70 17.20 3.27 -13.77
CA VAL A 70 16.37 4.34 -14.37
C VAL A 70 15.05 3.75 -14.81
N LEU A 71 13.96 4.24 -14.24
CA LEU A 71 12.62 3.71 -14.46
C LEU A 71 11.64 4.82 -14.84
N CYS A 72 10.63 4.45 -15.65
CA CYS A 72 9.43 5.28 -15.74
C CYS A 72 8.62 5.17 -14.45
N GLN A 73 7.82 6.19 -14.16
CA GLN A 73 6.97 6.22 -12.97
C GLN A 73 6.10 4.97 -12.83
N GLU A 74 5.56 4.42 -13.93
CA GLU A 74 4.77 3.19 -13.92
C GLU A 74 5.59 1.97 -13.48
N CYS A 75 6.78 1.75 -14.05
CA CYS A 75 7.65 0.63 -13.70
C CYS A 75 8.20 0.75 -12.28
N HIS A 76 8.59 1.97 -11.87
CA HIS A 76 9.00 2.26 -10.50
C HIS A 76 7.86 1.96 -9.50
N ASN A 77 6.64 2.37 -9.85
CA ASN A 77 5.47 2.06 -9.05
C ASN A 77 5.20 0.55 -9.03
N LYS A 78 5.36 -0.15 -10.15
CA LYS A 78 5.23 -1.62 -10.20
C LYS A 78 6.21 -2.32 -9.26
N LEU A 79 7.46 -1.88 -9.24
CA LEU A 79 8.50 -2.44 -8.36
C LEU A 79 8.20 -2.22 -6.88
N HIS A 80 7.68 -1.04 -6.52
CA HIS A 80 7.23 -0.78 -5.14
C HIS A 80 5.81 -1.30 -4.83
N GLY A 81 5.14 -2.00 -5.75
CA GLY A 81 3.76 -2.45 -5.56
C GLY A 81 2.69 -1.34 -5.53
N ARG A 82 3.03 -0.13 -5.97
CA ARG A 82 2.17 1.07 -6.12
C ARG A 82 1.23 1.00 -7.32
N TRP A 83 0.61 -0.15 -7.55
CA TRP A 83 -0.38 -0.30 -8.62
C TRP A 83 -1.75 0.05 -8.07
N CYS A 84 -2.13 1.33 -8.18
CA CYS A 84 -3.52 1.74 -8.04
C CYS A 84 -3.89 2.57 -9.27
N LYS A 85 -4.64 1.96 -10.19
CA LYS A 85 -5.50 2.73 -11.10
C LYS A 85 -6.61 3.31 -10.22
N GLY A 86 -6.35 4.47 -9.63
CA GLY A 86 -7.27 5.10 -8.69
C GLY A 86 -6.86 6.55 -8.50
N GLN A 87 -7.86 7.44 -8.53
CA GLN A 87 -7.71 8.89 -8.40
C GLN A 87 -6.69 9.28 -7.32
N THR A 88 -5.85 10.28 -7.58
CA THR A 88 -4.99 10.87 -6.56
C THR A 88 -5.87 11.57 -5.51
N ILE A 89 -6.27 10.85 -4.46
CA ILE A 89 -7.09 11.40 -3.38
C ILE A 89 -6.23 12.41 -2.62
N LYS A 90 -6.63 13.69 -2.65
CA LYS A 90 -6.00 14.72 -1.81
C LYS A 90 -6.32 14.39 -0.35
N LYS A 91 -5.33 13.86 0.37
CA LYS A 91 -5.47 13.52 1.79
C LYS A 91 -5.87 14.77 2.59
N LYS A 92 -7.02 14.70 3.26
CA LYS A 92 -7.48 15.72 4.21
C LYS A 92 -6.64 15.62 5.47
N ASP A 93 -6.36 16.77 6.09
CA ASP A 93 -5.83 16.76 7.44
C ASP A 93 -6.88 16.11 8.36
N LYS A 94 -6.47 15.07 9.08
CA LYS A 94 -7.32 14.22 9.92
C LYS A 94 -8.48 13.46 9.24
N GLY A 95 -8.30 13.07 7.96
CA GLY A 95 -9.29 12.26 7.24
C GLY A 95 -9.52 10.84 7.79
N VAL A 96 -10.71 10.29 7.56
CA VAL A 96 -11.03 8.87 7.76
C VAL A 96 -11.23 8.24 6.39
N TYR A 97 -10.66 7.07 6.17
CA TYR A 97 -10.61 6.40 4.87
C TYR A 97 -11.02 4.95 4.99
N ILE A 98 -11.91 4.49 4.14
CA ILE A 98 -12.23 3.07 3.98
C ILE A 98 -11.59 2.59 2.68
N VAL A 99 -10.57 1.76 2.80
CA VAL A 99 -9.86 1.14 1.67
C VAL A 99 -10.47 -0.23 1.40
N TYR A 100 -11.10 -0.37 0.24
CA TYR A 100 -11.84 -1.56 -0.15
C TYR A 100 -11.47 -2.07 -1.54
N GLY A 101 -11.76 -3.34 -1.79
CA GLY A 101 -11.37 -4.04 -3.01
C GLY A 101 -11.16 -5.54 -2.81
N PRO A 102 -10.92 -6.30 -3.88
CA PRO A 102 -10.81 -7.75 -3.81
C PRO A 102 -9.62 -8.21 -2.97
N PRO A 103 -9.63 -9.43 -2.41
CA PRO A 103 -8.43 -10.06 -1.85
C PRO A 103 -7.26 -9.95 -2.85
N LEU A 104 -6.04 -9.74 -2.34
CA LEU A 104 -4.81 -9.55 -3.13
C LEU A 104 -4.77 -8.29 -4.04
N SER A 105 -5.75 -7.39 -3.95
CA SER A 105 -5.71 -6.14 -4.73
C SER A 105 -4.61 -5.15 -4.30
N GLY A 106 -4.01 -5.34 -3.13
CA GLY A 106 -2.94 -4.47 -2.61
C GLY A 106 -3.40 -3.43 -1.57
N LYS A 107 -4.60 -3.57 -1.01
CA LYS A 107 -5.16 -2.65 0.01
C LYS A 107 -4.21 -2.33 1.17
N THR A 108 -3.61 -3.38 1.76
CA THR A 108 -2.65 -3.20 2.85
C THR A 108 -1.44 -2.38 2.41
N SER A 109 -0.87 -2.70 1.24
CA SER A 109 0.27 -1.98 0.68
C SER A 109 -0.07 -0.50 0.48
N TYR A 110 -1.24 -0.21 -0.10
CA TYR A 110 -1.73 1.15 -0.27
C TYR A 110 -1.80 1.91 1.06
N VAL A 111 -2.34 1.30 2.13
CA VAL A 111 -2.39 1.96 3.44
C VAL A 111 -1.00 2.21 4.00
N LEU A 112 -0.09 1.23 3.95
CA LEU A 112 1.27 1.38 4.47
C LEU A 112 2.04 2.54 3.80
N GLU A 113 1.77 2.79 2.52
CA GLU A 113 2.41 3.86 1.77
C GLU A 113 1.82 5.25 2.00
N ASN A 114 0.57 5.32 2.47
CA ASN A 114 -0.16 6.57 2.64
C ASN A 114 -0.40 6.94 4.11
N MET A 115 -0.19 6.00 5.04
CA MET A 115 -0.28 6.25 6.47
C MET A 115 0.92 7.05 6.97
N ASN A 116 0.67 7.88 7.99
CA ASN A 116 1.69 8.61 8.70
C ASN A 116 1.75 8.17 10.17
N ARG A 117 2.84 8.52 10.87
CA ARG A 117 2.91 8.35 12.32
C ARG A 117 1.78 9.12 13.01
N GLY A 118 1.02 8.41 13.84
CA GLY A 118 -0.16 8.93 14.54
C GLY A 118 -1.48 8.62 13.83
N ASP A 119 -1.46 7.91 12.70
CA ASP A 119 -2.67 7.38 12.07
C ASP A 119 -3.09 6.04 12.73
N ILE A 120 -4.40 5.77 12.78
CA ILE A 120 -4.95 4.46 13.17
C ILE A 120 -5.19 3.61 11.92
N VAL A 121 -4.86 2.33 11.98
CA VAL A 121 -5.17 1.35 10.92
C VAL A 121 -6.00 0.22 11.51
N VAL A 122 -7.18 -0.01 10.95
CA VAL A 122 -8.09 -1.10 11.30
C VAL A 122 -8.04 -2.14 10.20
N ASP A 123 -7.33 -3.23 10.44
CA ASP A 123 -7.18 -4.36 9.51
C ASP A 123 -7.53 -5.64 10.27
N MET A 124 -8.57 -6.34 9.82
CA MET A 124 -9.06 -7.56 10.49
C MET A 124 -8.00 -8.65 10.60
N ASP A 125 -7.17 -8.84 9.57
CA ASP A 125 -6.14 -9.88 9.56
C ASP A 125 -5.08 -9.58 10.63
N ARG A 126 -4.75 -8.29 10.78
CA ARG A 126 -3.81 -7.84 11.82
C ARG A 126 -4.41 -7.85 13.22
N LEU A 127 -5.70 -7.53 13.36
CA LEU A 127 -6.39 -7.64 14.64
C LEU A 127 -6.44 -9.09 15.12
N TYR A 128 -6.75 -10.04 14.23
CA TYR A 128 -6.65 -11.47 14.56
C TYR A 128 -5.24 -11.82 15.01
N GLN A 129 -4.23 -11.50 14.19
CA GLN A 129 -2.83 -11.77 14.52
C GLN A 129 -2.42 -11.17 15.87
N ALA A 130 -2.86 -9.95 16.19
CA ALA A 130 -2.54 -9.29 17.45
C ALA A 130 -3.22 -9.96 18.66
N VAL A 131 -4.43 -10.47 18.49
CA VAL A 131 -5.21 -11.12 19.56
C VAL A 131 -4.74 -12.56 19.80
N THR A 132 -4.37 -13.28 18.74
CA THR A 132 -4.10 -14.73 18.81
C THR A 132 -2.63 -15.08 18.80
N LEU A 133 -1.76 -14.17 18.35
CA LEU A 133 -0.34 -14.42 18.02
C LEU A 133 -0.12 -15.53 16.97
N LEU A 134 -1.19 -15.99 16.31
CA LEU A 134 -1.11 -17.00 15.26
C LEU A 134 -0.54 -16.40 13.95
N PRO A 135 -0.09 -17.26 13.02
CA PRO A 135 0.29 -16.81 11.68
C PRO A 135 -0.80 -15.96 11.04
N ARG A 136 -0.38 -15.01 10.21
CA ARG A 136 -1.32 -14.10 9.55
C ARG A 136 -2.28 -14.91 8.66
N TYR A 137 -3.57 -14.56 8.69
CA TYR A 137 -4.68 -15.29 8.06
C TYR A 137 -5.16 -16.58 8.77
N ASP A 138 -4.49 -17.04 9.82
CA ASP A 138 -5.04 -18.05 10.72
C ASP A 138 -6.10 -17.40 11.63
N LYS A 139 -7.36 -17.79 11.46
CA LYS A 139 -8.53 -17.15 12.08
C LYS A 139 -9.45 -18.20 12.70
N PRO A 140 -9.18 -18.60 13.95
CA PRO A 140 -10.03 -19.57 14.64
C PRO A 140 -11.43 -18.98 14.88
N ASP A 141 -12.46 -19.66 14.39
CA ASP A 141 -13.84 -19.16 14.35
C ASP A 141 -14.42 -18.85 15.73
N ASN A 142 -14.02 -19.60 16.76
CA ASN A 142 -14.44 -19.37 18.14
C ASN A 142 -13.99 -18.01 18.71
N LEU A 143 -12.96 -17.38 18.12
CA LEU A 143 -12.47 -16.06 18.54
C LEU A 143 -13.05 -14.90 17.73
N LYS A 144 -13.88 -15.19 16.72
CA LYS A 144 -14.43 -14.20 15.80
C LYS A 144 -15.15 -13.05 16.49
N TYR A 145 -16.01 -13.35 17.46
CA TYR A 145 -16.77 -12.30 18.15
C TYR A 145 -15.90 -11.43 19.05
N ASN A 146 -14.83 -11.98 19.65
CA ASN A 146 -13.86 -11.22 20.42
C ASN A 146 -13.13 -10.20 19.54
N VAL A 147 -12.63 -10.64 18.37
CA VAL A 147 -11.94 -9.75 17.43
C VAL A 147 -12.89 -8.70 16.84
N LEU A 148 -14.13 -9.08 16.53
CA LEU A 148 -15.15 -8.15 16.06
C LEU A 148 -15.50 -7.09 17.12
N SER A 149 -15.57 -7.46 18.39
CA SER A 149 -15.81 -6.53 19.50
C SER A 149 -14.70 -5.48 19.56
N ILE A 150 -13.43 -5.91 19.52
CA ILE A 150 -12.27 -5.00 19.48
C ILE A 150 -12.34 -4.06 18.27
N ARG A 151 -12.64 -4.61 17.09
CA ARG A 151 -12.83 -3.79 15.87
C ARG A 151 -13.88 -2.72 16.10
N ASN A 152 -15.06 -3.09 16.61
CA ASN A 152 -16.18 -2.17 16.79
C ASN A 152 -15.82 -1.05 17.78
N ILE A 153 -15.12 -1.37 18.87
CA ILE A 153 -14.62 -0.35 19.81
C ILE A 153 -13.67 0.63 19.11
N ILE A 154 -12.77 0.15 18.25
CA ILE A 154 -11.88 1.04 17.49
C ILE A 154 -12.67 1.90 16.49
N LEU A 155 -13.70 1.35 15.84
CA LEU A 155 -14.57 2.11 14.94
C LEU A 155 -15.36 3.20 15.71
N ASP A 156 -15.84 2.90 16.91
CA ASP A 156 -16.50 3.87 17.77
C ASP A 156 -15.54 4.98 18.22
N ASN A 157 -14.28 4.63 18.54
CA ASN A 157 -13.24 5.62 18.83
C ASN A 157 -12.94 6.51 17.61
N ILE A 158 -12.93 5.94 16.40
CA ILE A 158 -12.77 6.70 15.15
C ILE A 158 -13.95 7.65 14.96
N LYS A 159 -15.17 7.15 15.11
CA LYS A 159 -16.42 7.91 15.00
C LYS A 159 -16.45 9.09 15.96
N THR A 160 -16.06 8.87 17.20
CA THR A 160 -16.05 9.87 18.29
C THR A 160 -14.78 10.71 18.35
N ARG A 161 -13.80 10.47 17.46
CA ARG A 161 -12.47 11.11 17.46
C ARG A 161 -11.71 10.96 18.78
N TYR A 162 -11.94 9.86 19.49
CA TYR A 162 -11.26 9.54 20.74
C TYR A 162 -9.77 9.24 20.52
N GLY A 163 -8.91 9.62 21.46
CA GLY A 163 -7.48 9.31 21.45
C GLY A 163 -6.58 10.18 20.56
N GLY A 164 -7.13 11.22 19.91
CA GLY A 164 -6.33 12.25 19.24
C GLY A 164 -5.54 11.80 18.01
N PHE A 165 -5.99 10.75 17.33
CA PHE A 165 -5.36 10.28 16.10
C PHE A 165 -5.39 11.33 14.99
N LYS A 166 -4.43 11.26 14.07
CA LYS A 166 -4.40 12.10 12.87
C LYS A 166 -5.44 11.57 11.88
N SER A 167 -5.09 10.59 11.06
CA SER A 167 -6.03 9.94 10.14
C SER A 167 -6.39 8.53 10.58
N ALA A 168 -7.50 7.99 10.08
CA ALA A 168 -7.88 6.59 10.29
C ALA A 168 -8.07 5.85 8.96
N TRP A 169 -7.60 4.61 8.91
CA TRP A 169 -7.62 3.76 7.72
C TRP A 169 -8.32 2.44 8.05
N ILE A 170 -9.47 2.20 7.45
CA ILE A 170 -10.25 0.98 7.63
C ILE A 170 -10.04 0.11 6.39
N VAL A 171 -9.45 -1.08 6.56
CA VAL A 171 -9.11 -2.00 5.47
C VAL A 171 -10.06 -3.17 5.45
N GLY A 172 -10.68 -3.45 4.31
CA GLY A 172 -11.56 -4.61 4.18
C GLY A 172 -11.96 -4.95 2.76
N GLY A 173 -12.77 -5.99 2.61
CA GLY A 173 -13.33 -6.37 1.31
C GLY A 173 -14.44 -5.42 0.87
N TYR A 174 -15.43 -5.19 1.75
CA TYR A 174 -16.58 -4.30 1.55
C TYR A 174 -17.18 -4.36 0.12
N ALA A 175 -17.49 -5.58 -0.36
CA ALA A 175 -18.02 -5.81 -1.71
C ALA A 175 -19.42 -5.22 -1.90
N ASP A 176 -20.29 -5.39 -0.90
CA ASP A 176 -21.64 -4.87 -0.88
C ASP A 176 -21.64 -3.33 -0.73
N LYS A 177 -22.33 -2.65 -1.65
CA LYS A 177 -22.35 -1.18 -1.73
C LYS A 177 -23.06 -0.55 -0.55
N TYR A 178 -24.23 -1.08 -0.19
CA TYR A 178 -25.09 -0.47 0.82
C TYR A 178 -24.40 -0.41 2.19
N SER A 179 -23.89 -1.56 2.66
CA SER A 179 -23.16 -1.65 3.93
C SER A 179 -21.87 -0.82 3.93
N ARG A 180 -21.14 -0.79 2.81
CA ARG A 180 -19.94 0.04 2.65
C ARG A 180 -20.24 1.53 2.77
N GLU A 181 -21.24 2.02 2.05
CA GLU A 181 -21.64 3.43 2.07
C GLU A 181 -22.25 3.84 3.40
N GLN A 182 -23.00 2.95 4.05
CA GLN A 182 -23.51 3.19 5.40
C GLN A 182 -22.36 3.39 6.40
N LEU A 183 -21.38 2.48 6.41
CA LEU A 183 -20.19 2.61 7.26
C LEU A 183 -19.42 3.90 6.95
N ALA A 184 -19.30 4.27 5.67
CA ALA A 184 -18.66 5.52 5.28
C ALA A 184 -19.38 6.74 5.84
N ARG A 185 -20.72 6.78 5.77
CA ARG A 185 -21.53 7.86 6.36
C ARG A 185 -21.39 7.92 7.87
N GLU A 186 -21.45 6.78 8.55
CA GLU A 186 -21.35 6.71 10.02
C GLU A 186 -20.00 7.20 10.55
N LEU A 187 -18.92 6.97 9.80
CA LEU A 187 -17.56 7.36 10.18
C LEU A 187 -17.12 8.72 9.59
N GLY A 188 -17.93 9.32 8.71
CA GLY A 188 -17.50 10.46 7.89
C GLY A 188 -16.28 10.14 7.02
N ALA A 189 -16.22 8.91 6.50
CA ALA A 189 -15.07 8.37 5.80
C ALA A 189 -15.16 8.54 4.27
N GLU A 190 -14.01 8.71 3.64
CA GLU A 190 -13.86 8.66 2.18
C GLU A 190 -13.61 7.23 1.71
N LEU A 191 -14.30 6.82 0.65
CA LEU A 191 -14.16 5.51 0.05
C LEU A 191 -12.99 5.49 -0.93
N ILE A 192 -12.04 4.58 -0.72
CA ILE A 192 -10.90 4.35 -1.61
C ILE A 192 -11.03 2.96 -2.20
N PHE A 193 -11.36 2.90 -3.49
CA PHE A 193 -11.44 1.65 -4.22
C PHE A 193 -10.09 1.27 -4.81
N ILE A 194 -9.62 0.06 -4.50
CA ILE A 194 -8.45 -0.53 -5.13
C ILE A 194 -8.93 -1.40 -6.29
N ASP A 195 -9.02 -0.76 -7.45
CA ASP A 195 -9.51 -1.37 -8.69
C ASP A 195 -8.47 -2.31 -9.28
N VAL A 196 -8.72 -3.60 -9.15
CA VAL A 196 -7.91 -4.70 -9.68
C VAL A 196 -8.87 -5.75 -10.19
N ASP A 197 -8.62 -6.24 -11.40
CA ASP A 197 -9.45 -7.29 -12.00
C ASP A 197 -9.21 -8.67 -11.36
N LYS A 198 -10.13 -9.60 -11.64
CA LYS A 198 -10.08 -10.96 -11.09
C LYS A 198 -8.82 -11.70 -11.53
N GLU A 199 -8.41 -11.54 -12.79
CA GLU A 199 -7.27 -12.24 -13.37
C GLU A 199 -5.96 -11.85 -12.68
N GLU A 200 -5.76 -10.55 -12.42
CA GLU A 200 -4.61 -10.01 -11.70
C GLU A 200 -4.60 -10.49 -10.24
N CYS A 201 -5.75 -10.56 -9.56
CA CYS A 201 -5.84 -11.15 -8.23
C CYS A 201 -5.41 -12.62 -8.21
N LEU A 202 -5.87 -13.42 -9.18
CA LEU A 202 -5.49 -14.83 -9.33
C LEU A 202 -4.02 -14.99 -9.71
N TYR A 203 -3.51 -14.14 -10.59
CA TYR A 203 -2.09 -14.09 -10.94
C TYR A 203 -1.25 -13.84 -9.69
N ARG A 204 -1.57 -12.81 -8.90
CA ARG A 204 -0.88 -12.51 -7.63
C ARG A 204 -0.92 -13.66 -6.64
N LEU A 205 -2.02 -14.41 -6.58
CA LEU A 205 -2.14 -15.59 -5.71
C LEU A 205 -1.23 -16.74 -6.16
N ARG A 206 -1.09 -16.96 -7.47
CA ARG A 206 -0.20 -18.01 -8.01
C ARG A 206 1.25 -17.77 -7.61
N TYR A 207 1.69 -16.52 -7.70
CA TYR A 207 3.08 -16.11 -7.47
C TYR A 207 3.36 -15.60 -6.05
N CYS A 208 2.38 -15.55 -5.14
CA CYS A 208 2.68 -15.22 -3.75
C CYS A 208 3.35 -16.41 -3.05
N ASN A 209 4.56 -16.19 -2.53
CA ASN A 209 5.27 -17.12 -1.65
C ASN A 209 4.94 -16.86 -0.17
N ASP A 210 3.71 -16.42 0.12
CA ASP A 210 3.31 -16.02 1.47
C ASP A 210 2.67 -17.19 2.26
N TYR A 211 2.23 -16.85 3.47
CA TYR A 211 1.60 -17.72 4.46
C TYR A 211 0.20 -18.24 4.07
N ARG A 212 -0.30 -17.92 2.87
CA ARG A 212 -1.57 -18.46 2.32
C ARG A 212 -1.35 -19.87 1.80
N GLN A 213 -1.29 -20.83 2.72
CA GLN A 213 -1.00 -22.22 2.39
C GLN A 213 -2.07 -22.88 1.51
N ASN A 214 -3.35 -22.49 1.64
CA ASN A 214 -4.45 -23.07 0.89
C ASN A 214 -4.89 -22.17 -0.28
N LYS A 215 -4.24 -22.29 -1.45
CA LYS A 215 -4.54 -21.46 -2.62
C LYS A 215 -6.00 -21.60 -3.09
N ASP A 216 -6.59 -22.79 -3.00
CA ASP A 216 -7.98 -23.03 -3.45
C ASP A 216 -9.02 -22.27 -2.64
N GLU A 217 -8.79 -22.17 -1.32
CA GLU A 217 -9.65 -21.37 -0.44
C GLU A 217 -9.63 -19.88 -0.82
N TRP A 218 -8.44 -19.35 -1.13
CA TRP A 218 -8.27 -17.96 -1.57
C TRP A 218 -8.87 -17.68 -2.92
N ILE A 219 -8.86 -18.64 -3.85
CA ILE A 219 -9.59 -18.54 -5.12
C ILE A 219 -11.08 -18.34 -4.81
N SER A 220 -11.67 -19.20 -3.96
CA SER A 220 -13.08 -19.06 -3.54
C SER A 220 -13.39 -17.69 -2.92
N TYR A 221 -12.48 -17.13 -2.11
CA TYR A 221 -12.67 -15.78 -1.54
C TYR A 221 -12.61 -14.66 -2.60
N ILE A 222 -11.72 -14.77 -3.59
CA ILE A 222 -11.65 -13.82 -4.70
C ILE A 222 -12.96 -13.88 -5.49
N GLU A 223 -13.40 -15.08 -5.86
CA GLU A 223 -14.62 -15.29 -6.67
C GLU A 223 -15.86 -14.75 -5.96
N LYS A 224 -16.08 -15.15 -4.72
CA LYS A 224 -17.19 -14.65 -3.88
C LYS A 224 -17.17 -13.13 -3.74
N TRP A 225 -15.99 -12.50 -3.73
CA TRP A 225 -15.90 -11.04 -3.67
C TRP A 225 -16.42 -10.40 -4.97
N PHE A 226 -15.99 -10.89 -6.13
CA PHE A 226 -16.44 -10.36 -7.43
C PHE A 226 -17.92 -10.62 -7.71
N GLU A 227 -18.46 -11.76 -7.26
CA GLU A 227 -19.90 -12.05 -7.35
C GLU A 227 -20.75 -11.10 -6.51
N LYS A 228 -20.27 -10.75 -5.31
CA LYS A 228 -20.97 -9.83 -4.39
C LYS A 228 -20.69 -8.36 -4.68
N TYR A 229 -19.70 -8.05 -5.50
CA TYR A 229 -19.26 -6.68 -5.70
C TYR A 229 -20.30 -5.89 -6.49
N THR A 230 -20.83 -4.88 -5.84
CA THR A 230 -21.73 -3.89 -6.45
C THR A 230 -21.04 -2.54 -6.47
N LYS A 231 -20.98 -1.93 -7.66
CA LYS A 231 -20.39 -0.60 -7.90
C LYS A 231 -21.11 0.48 -7.11
#